data_AF-A0A4W3GZT8-F1
#
_entry.id   AF-A0A4W3GZT8-F1
#
_cell.length_a   1.000
_cell.length_b   1.000
_cell.length_c   1.000
_cell.angle_alpha   90.00
_cell.angle_beta   90.00
_cell.angle_gamma   90.00
#
_symmetry.space_group_name_H-M   'P 1'
#
loop_
_entity.id
_entity.type
_entity.pdbx_description
1 polymer ?
#
loop_
_entity_poly.entity_id
_entity_poly.type
_entity_poly.pdbx_seq_one_letter_code
_entity_poly.pdbx_strand_id
1 'polypeptide(L)'
;FEQCANNFTKQQNDSSRLHKDLKSYINAVKVMHETAKKLSETLEDVYEPEWQGKEQLHEILENSDLLWADYGEKLSDQALRTMESYVSQFPEFKKRIAKRGRKLVDYDSSRHHLEALQNAKKKDETKITKVTTP
;
A
#
# COMPACT_ATOMS: atom_id res chain seq x y z
N PHE A 1 -13.62 9.55 -17.12
CA PHE A 1 -13.73 9.05 -15.74
C PHE A 1 -13.43 7.56 -15.67
N GLU A 2 -14.13 6.70 -16.42
CA GLU A 2 -13.91 5.24 -16.39
C GLU A 2 -12.46 4.82 -16.62
N GLN A 3 -11.75 5.43 -17.59
CA GLN A 3 -10.32 5.18 -17.78
C GLN A 3 -9.48 5.48 -16.51
N CYS A 4 -9.79 6.58 -15.81
CA CYS A 4 -9.12 6.94 -14.56
C CYS A 4 -9.44 5.93 -13.44
N ALA A 5 -10.68 5.43 -13.37
CA ALA A 5 -11.08 4.40 -12.40
C ALA A 5 -10.39 3.05 -12.67
N ASN A 6 -10.23 2.69 -13.95
CA ASN A 6 -9.46 1.52 -14.37
C ASN A 6 -7.98 1.67 -14.01
N ASN A 7 -7.38 2.82 -14.32
CA ASN A 7 -6.00 3.14 -13.95
C ASN A 7 -5.80 3.10 -12.43
N PHE A 8 -6.74 3.65 -11.66
CA PHE A 8 -6.73 3.59 -10.19
C PHE A 8 -6.75 2.15 -9.67
N THR A 9 -7.60 1.30 -10.24
CA THR A 9 -7.68 -0.12 -9.86
C THR A 9 -6.39 -0.86 -10.18
N LYS A 10 -5.81 -0.60 -11.36
CA LYS A 10 -4.49 -1.13 -11.73
C LYS A 10 -3.41 -0.69 -10.73
N GLN A 11 -3.35 0.60 -10.43
CA GLN A 11 -2.40 1.18 -9.48
C GLN A 11 -2.55 0.56 -8.10
N GLN A 12 -3.78 0.36 -7.61
CA GLN A 12 -4.05 -0.32 -6.34
C GLN A 12 -3.46 -1.74 -6.32
N ASN A 13 -3.71 -2.52 -7.38
CA ASN A 13 -3.24 -3.89 -7.47
C ASN A 13 -1.72 -3.98 -7.56
N ASP A 14 -1.09 -3.13 -8.37
CA ASP A 14 0.36 -3.05 -8.50
C ASP A 14 1.02 -2.63 -7.17
N SER A 15 0.42 -1.68 -6.45
CA SER A 15 0.91 -1.21 -5.15
C SER A 15 0.79 -2.30 -4.08
N SER A 16 -0.32 -3.06 -4.08
CA SER A 16 -0.51 -4.20 -3.18
C SER A 16 0.48 -5.32 -3.46
N ARG A 17 0.81 -5.58 -4.73
CA ARG A 17 1.84 -6.56 -5.11
C ARG A 17 3.21 -6.12 -4.59
N LEU A 18 3.62 -4.88 -4.88
CA LEU A 18 4.90 -4.33 -4.42
C LEU A 18 5.03 -4.36 -2.89
N HIS A 19 3.98 -4.01 -2.17
CA HIS A 19 3.97 -4.07 -0.70
C HIS A 19 4.19 -5.50 -0.18
N LYS A 20 3.54 -6.50 -0.79
CA LYS A 20 3.72 -7.92 -0.43
C LYS A 20 5.16 -8.39 -0.71
N ASP A 21 5.70 -8.01 -1.87
CA ASP A 21 7.05 -8.39 -2.27
C ASP A 21 8.09 -7.74 -1.35
N LEU A 22 7.90 -6.46 -0.99
CA LEU A 22 8.75 -5.76 -0.03
C LEU A 22 8.75 -6.43 1.35
N LYS A 23 7.57 -6.83 1.88
CA LYS A 23 7.50 -7.57 3.14
C LYS A 23 8.23 -8.91 3.08
N SER A 24 8.11 -9.60 1.95
CA SER A 24 8.81 -10.88 1.72
C SER A 24 10.32 -10.68 1.67
N TYR A 25 10.78 -9.62 1.01
CA TYR A 25 12.19 -9.22 0.97
C TYR A 25 12.75 -8.88 2.36
N ILE A 26 12.04 -8.06 3.14
CA ILE A 26 12.44 -7.73 4.51
C ILE A 26 12.57 -8.98 5.38
N ASN A 27 11.65 -9.95 5.22
CA ASN A 27 11.77 -11.22 5.92
C ASN A 27 13.00 -12.02 5.48
N ALA A 28 13.30 -12.06 4.19
CA ALA A 28 14.51 -12.72 3.68
C ALA A 28 15.79 -12.07 4.20
N VAL A 29 15.83 -10.73 4.31
CA VAL A 29 16.94 -9.98 4.92
C VAL A 29 17.14 -10.38 6.38
N LYS A 30 16.07 -10.50 7.17
CA LYS A 30 16.15 -10.98 8.56
C LYS A 30 16.73 -12.39 8.65
N VAL A 31 16.27 -13.30 7.80
CA VAL A 31 16.80 -14.68 7.76
C VAL A 31 18.28 -14.69 7.36
N MET A 32 18.69 -13.84 6.41
CA MET A 32 20.08 -13.71 5.99
C MET A 32 20.96 -13.20 7.15
N HIS A 33 20.51 -12.17 7.86
CA HIS A 33 21.21 -11.63 9.03
C HIS A 33 21.41 -12.71 10.10
N GLU A 34 20.35 -13.42 10.48
CA GLU A 34 20.44 -14.51 11.48
C GLU A 34 21.37 -15.64 11.04
N THR A 35 21.37 -15.97 9.74
CA THR A 35 22.24 -17.02 9.22
C THR A 35 23.70 -16.57 9.14
N ALA A 36 23.95 -15.32 8.76
CA ALA A 36 25.28 -14.72 8.77
C ALA A 36 25.84 -14.63 10.20
N LYS A 37 25.00 -14.25 11.17
CA LYS A 37 25.36 -14.18 12.59
C LYS A 37 25.82 -15.54 13.13
N LYS A 38 25.05 -16.61 12.89
CA LYS A 38 25.44 -17.97 13.29
C LYS A 38 26.75 -18.44 12.68
N LEU A 39 27.00 -18.08 11.42
CA LEU A 39 28.28 -18.38 10.76
C LEU A 39 29.44 -17.63 11.42
N SER A 40 29.23 -16.35 11.74
CA SER A 40 30.19 -15.52 12.46
C SER A 40 30.48 -16.06 13.87
N GLU A 41 29.45 -16.47 14.61
CA GLU A 41 29.59 -17.11 15.93
C GLU A 41 30.42 -18.39 15.83
N THR A 42 30.15 -19.24 14.83
CA THR A 42 30.92 -20.45 14.59
C THR A 42 32.39 -20.13 14.28
N LEU A 43 32.65 -19.09 13.48
CA LEU A 43 34.02 -18.64 13.18
C LEU A 43 34.72 -18.14 14.45
N GLU A 44 34.02 -17.38 15.30
CA GLU A 44 34.56 -16.89 16.55
C GLU A 44 34.91 -18.03 17.52
N ASP A 45 34.06 -19.04 17.62
CA ASP A 45 34.26 -20.21 18.48
C ASP A 45 35.50 -21.03 18.09
N VAL A 46 35.76 -21.19 16.79
CA VAL A 46 36.91 -21.97 16.29
C VAL A 46 38.20 -21.16 16.18
N TYR A 47 38.14 -19.85 16.41
CA TYR A 47 39.30 -18.97 16.34
C TYR A 47 39.98 -18.89 17.69
N GLU A 48 41.15 -19.52 17.83
CA GLU A 48 41.84 -19.65 19.11
C GLU A 48 42.31 -18.29 19.67
N PRO A 49 42.32 -18.10 21.01
CA PRO A 49 42.71 -16.82 21.62
C PRO A 49 44.15 -16.40 21.30
N GLU A 50 45.07 -17.34 21.11
CA GLU A 50 46.47 -17.08 20.78
C GLU A 50 46.70 -16.74 19.30
N TRP A 51 45.69 -16.92 18.45
CA TRP A 51 45.83 -16.61 17.03
C TRP A 51 45.84 -15.10 16.80
N GLN A 52 46.82 -14.66 16.01
CA GLN A 52 46.93 -13.27 15.60
C GLN A 52 45.67 -12.83 14.87
N GLY A 53 44.99 -11.80 15.37
CA GLY A 53 43.76 -11.30 14.74
C GLY A 53 42.50 -11.51 15.56
N LYS A 54 42.55 -12.22 16.70
CA LYS A 54 41.35 -12.56 17.49
C LYS A 54 40.54 -11.33 17.92
N GLU A 55 41.20 -10.28 18.40
CA GLU A 55 40.55 -9.04 18.83
C GLU A 55 39.94 -8.28 17.63
N GLN A 56 40.67 -8.19 16.52
CA GLN A 56 40.16 -7.56 15.29
C GLN A 56 39.00 -8.34 14.67
N LEU A 57 39.02 -9.68 14.77
CA LEU A 57 37.92 -10.52 14.32
C LEU A 57 36.65 -10.16 15.10
N HIS A 58 36.72 -10.11 16.43
CA HIS A 58 35.58 -9.75 17.27
C HIS A 58 34.98 -8.38 16.88
N GLU A 59 35.82 -7.35 16.72
CA GLU A 59 35.38 -6.03 16.25
C GLU A 59 34.69 -6.07 14.87
N ILE A 60 35.19 -6.88 13.92
CA ILE A 60 34.58 -7.05 12.60
C ILE A 60 33.19 -7.69 12.72
N LEU A 61 33.04 -8.71 13.58
CA LEU A 61 31.78 -9.42 13.76
C LEU A 61 30.72 -8.51 14.40
N GLU A 62 31.07 -7.77 15.46
CA GLU A 62 30.16 -6.79 16.08
C GLU A 62 29.73 -5.70 15.10
N ASN A 63 30.68 -5.14 14.34
CA ASN A 63 30.37 -4.13 13.32
C ASN A 63 29.44 -4.69 12.23
N SER A 64 29.63 -5.95 11.81
CA SER A 64 28.72 -6.59 10.86
C SER A 64 27.30 -6.73 11.42
N ASP A 65 27.14 -7.06 12.71
CA ASP A 65 25.82 -7.19 13.34
C ASP A 65 25.10 -5.84 13.39
N LEU A 66 25.83 -4.77 13.73
CA LEU A 66 25.32 -3.39 13.72
C LEU A 66 24.86 -2.94 12.34
N LEU A 67 25.64 -3.23 11.29
CA LEU A 67 25.28 -2.88 9.91
C LEU A 67 24.02 -3.61 9.44
N TRP A 68 23.85 -4.89 9.80
CA TRP A 68 22.64 -5.63 9.50
C TRP A 68 21.42 -5.08 10.24
N ALA A 69 21.56 -4.75 11.51
CA ALA A 69 20.50 -4.17 12.32
C ALA A 69 20.03 -2.82 11.74
N ASP A 70 20.96 -1.90 11.45
CA ASP A 70 20.68 -0.60 10.84
C ASP A 70 20.02 -0.74 9.46
N TYR A 71 20.50 -1.68 8.64
CA TYR A 71 19.89 -1.96 7.34
C TYR A 71 18.45 -2.46 7.47
N GLY A 72 18.19 -3.41 8.37
CA GLY A 72 16.86 -3.95 8.63
C GLY A 72 15.88 -2.91 9.18
N GLU A 73 16.36 -2.03 10.06
CA GLU A 73 15.60 -0.90 10.59
C GLU A 73 15.25 0.09 9.48
N LYS A 74 16.23 0.52 8.68
CA LYS A 74 16.00 1.44 7.55
C LYS A 74 15.00 0.89 6.54
N LEU A 75 15.07 -0.40 6.20
CA LEU A 75 14.09 -1.03 5.32
C LEU A 75 12.67 -0.98 5.92
N SER A 76 12.55 -1.22 7.22
CA SER A 76 11.25 -1.22 7.91
C SER A 76 10.67 0.19 8.03
N ASP A 77 11.46 1.15 8.50
CA ASP A 77 10.97 2.49 8.78
C ASP A 77 10.89 3.42 7.57
N GLN A 78 11.76 3.23 6.58
CA GLN A 78 11.75 4.08 5.38
C GLN A 78 10.92 3.44 4.27
N ALA A 79 11.26 2.21 3.86
CA ALA A 79 10.62 1.59 2.69
C ALA A 79 9.22 1.05 3.03
N LEU A 80 9.11 0.19 4.05
CA LEU A 80 7.84 -0.48 4.37
C LEU A 80 6.79 0.53 4.85
N ARG A 81 7.13 1.39 5.81
CA ARG A 81 6.21 2.43 6.32
C ARG A 81 5.71 3.37 5.22
N THR A 82 6.57 3.77 4.28
CA THR A 82 6.17 4.60 3.12
C THR A 82 5.18 3.86 2.23
N MET A 83 5.44 2.59 1.93
CA MET A 83 4.53 1.75 1.13
C MET A 83 3.20 1.51 1.83
N GLU A 84 3.19 1.26 3.13
CA GLU A 84 1.98 1.11 3.94
C GLU A 84 1.14 2.39 3.94
N SER A 85 1.78 3.54 4.16
CA SER A 85 1.13 4.86 4.10
C SER A 85 0.48 5.10 2.74
N TYR A 86 1.18 4.79 1.65
CA TYR A 86 0.65 4.94 0.30
C TYR A 86 -0.52 3.98 0.00
N VAL A 87 -0.38 2.69 0.32
CA VAL A 87 -1.43 1.67 0.11
C VAL A 87 -2.68 1.96 0.96
N SER A 88 -2.51 2.58 2.14
CA SER A 88 -3.62 2.92 3.05
C SER A 88 -4.61 3.95 2.48
N GLN A 89 -4.23 4.68 1.41
CA GLN A 89 -5.07 5.72 0.81
C GLN A 89 -6.17 5.14 -0.10
N PHE A 90 -5.92 3.99 -0.72
CA PHE A 90 -6.83 3.41 -1.73
C PHE A 90 -8.25 3.12 -1.23
N PRO A 91 -8.49 2.58 -0.01
CA PRO A 91 -9.83 2.29 0.47
C PRO A 91 -10.76 3.50 0.46
N GLU A 92 -10.26 4.68 0.85
CA GLU A 92 -11.08 5.90 0.89
C GLU A 92 -11.42 6.39 -0.53
N PHE A 93 -10.44 6.44 -1.43
CA PHE A 93 -10.71 6.79 -2.83
C PHE A 93 -11.68 5.80 -3.50
N LYS A 94 -11.55 4.50 -3.21
CA LYS A 94 -12.46 3.47 -3.71
C LYS A 94 -13.91 3.71 -3.23
N LYS A 95 -14.10 4.08 -1.97
CA LYS A 95 -15.43 4.46 -1.44
C LYS A 95 -16.01 5.67 -2.17
N ARG A 96 -15.18 6.70 -2.44
CA ARG A 96 -15.60 7.91 -3.16
C ARG A 96 -15.99 7.61 -4.62
N ILE A 97 -15.22 6.78 -5.32
CA ILE A 97 -15.54 6.31 -6.68
C ILE A 97 -16.88 5.56 -6.69
N ALA A 98 -17.08 4.63 -5.76
CA ALA A 98 -18.33 3.88 -5.64
C ALA A 98 -19.53 4.79 -5.31
N LYS A 99 -19.34 5.78 -4.43
CA LYS A 99 -20.37 6.79 -4.11
C LYS A 99 -20.75 7.61 -5.35
N ARG A 100 -19.77 8.04 -6.15
CA ARG A 100 -20.02 8.73 -7.42
C ARG A 100 -20.84 7.86 -8.38
N GLY A 101 -20.51 6.58 -8.52
CA GLY A 101 -21.25 5.65 -9.37
C GLY A 101 -22.74 5.58 -8.99
N ARG A 102 -23.05 5.41 -7.70
CA ARG A 102 -24.44 5.43 -7.21
C ARG A 102 -25.14 6.77 -7.48
N LYS A 103 -24.46 7.89 -7.24
CA LYS A 103 -25.04 9.23 -7.44
C LYS A 103 -25.30 9.56 -8.91
N LEU A 104 -24.50 9.01 -9.82
CA LEU A 104 -24.74 9.15 -11.26
C LEU A 104 -26.04 8.43 -11.67
N VAL A 105 -26.26 7.22 -11.14
CA VAL A 105 -27.52 6.47 -11.38
C VAL A 105 -28.73 7.21 -10.80
N ASP A 106 -28.62 7.72 -9.56
CA ASP A 106 -29.67 8.54 -8.95
C ASP A 106 -30.01 9.75 -9.84
N TYR A 107 -28.97 10.43 -10.36
CA TYR A 107 -29.12 11.60 -11.23
C TYR A 107 -29.79 11.26 -12.55
N ASP A 108 -29.36 10.19 -13.23
CA ASP A 108 -29.97 9.75 -14.49
C ASP A 108 -31.43 9.35 -14.31
N SER A 109 -31.77 8.70 -13.19
CA SER A 109 -33.15 8.36 -12.83
C SER A 109 -34.01 9.61 -12.66
N SER A 110 -33.52 10.62 -11.90
CA SER A 110 -34.24 11.88 -11.71
C SER A 110 -34.39 12.67 -13.00
N ARG A 111 -33.35 12.71 -13.83
CA ARG A 111 -33.38 13.37 -15.15
C ARG A 111 -34.42 12.70 -16.06
N HIS A 112 -34.41 11.38 -16.16
CA HIS A 112 -35.38 10.64 -16.97
C HIS A 112 -36.81 10.82 -16.44
N HIS A 113 -37.00 10.85 -15.11
CA HIS A 113 -38.30 11.14 -14.50
C HIS A 113 -38.81 12.53 -14.88
N LEU A 114 -37.95 13.55 -14.84
CA LEU A 114 -38.29 14.91 -15.27
C LEU A 114 -38.62 14.99 -16.76
N GLU A 115 -37.81 14.37 -17.62
CA GLU A 115 -38.03 14.32 -19.07
C GLU A 115 -39.38 13.66 -19.41
N ALA A 116 -39.74 12.58 -18.70
CA ALA A 116 -41.03 11.91 -18.87
C ALA A 116 -42.22 12.82 -18.46
N LEU A 117 -42.09 13.57 -17.36
CA LEU A 117 -43.12 14.52 -16.93
C LEU A 117 -43.29 15.70 -17.90
N GLN A 118 -42.19 16.22 -18.45
CA GLN A 118 -42.23 17.34 -19.39
C GLN A 118 -42.84 16.96 -20.75
N ASN A 119 -42.62 15.72 -21.20
CA ASN A 119 -43.13 15.19 -22.48
C ASN A 119 -44.54 14.60 -22.39
N ALA A 120 -45.17 14.58 -21.20
CA ALA A 120 -46.51 14.07 -21.02
C ALA A 120 -47.57 14.95 -21.72
N LYS A 121 -48.56 14.32 -22.37
CA LYS A 121 -49.66 15.02 -23.08
C LYS A 121 -50.49 15.96 -22.20
N LYS A 122 -50.55 15.70 -20.89
CA LYS A 122 -51.07 16.63 -19.87
C LYS A 122 -49.90 17.08 -18.99
N LYS A 123 -49.56 18.36 -19.07
CA LYS A 123 -48.51 18.97 -18.23
C LYS A 123 -49.05 19.23 -16.83
N ASP A 124 -48.47 18.57 -15.84
CA ASP A 124 -48.77 18.77 -14.43
C ASP A 124 -47.67 19.66 -13.83
N GLU A 125 -47.87 20.98 -13.94
CA GLU A 125 -46.93 22.03 -13.50
C GLU A 125 -46.50 21.81 -12.05
N THR A 126 -47.40 21.39 -11.16
CA THR A 126 -47.13 21.18 -9.73
C THR A 126 -46.18 20.01 -9.48
N LYS A 127 -46.27 18.94 -10.28
CA LYS A 127 -45.33 17.81 -10.22
C LYS A 127 -43.99 18.17 -10.83
N ILE A 128 -43.96 18.93 -11.92
CA ILE A 128 -42.72 19.39 -12.56
C ILE A 128 -41.95 20.28 -11.58
N THR A 129 -42.59 21.26 -10.93
CA THR A 129 -41.91 22.15 -9.97
C THR A 129 -41.26 21.37 -8.82
N LYS A 130 -41.93 20.35 -8.26
CA LYS A 130 -41.40 19.50 -7.18
C LYS A 130 -40.19 18.65 -7.57
N VAL A 131 -40.08 18.26 -8.84
CA VAL A 131 -38.97 17.46 -9.36
C VAL A 131 -37.79 18.33 -9.82
N THR A 132 -38.04 19.61 -10.12
CA THR A 132 -37.03 20.56 -10.60
C THR A 132 -36.39 21.39 -9.48
N THR A 133 -36.96 21.38 -8.27
CA THR A 133 -36.37 22.03 -7.09
C THR A 133 -35.41 21.06 -6.38
N PRO A 134 -34.18 21.49 -6.05
CA PRO A 134 -33.15 20.65 -5.43
C PRO A 134 -33.47 20.23 -3.99
#